data_AF-A0A2V6WYA7-F1
#
_entry.id   AF-A0A2V6WYA7-F1
#
_cell.length_a   1.000
_cell.length_b   1.000
_cell.length_c   1.000
_cell.angle_alpha   90.00
_cell.angle_beta   90.00
_cell.angle_gamma   90.00
#
_symmetry.space_group_name_H-M   'P 1'
#
loop_
_entity.id
_entity.type
_entity.pdbx_description
1 polymer ?
#
loop_
_entity_poly.entity_id
_entity_poly.type
_entity_poly.pdbx_seq_one_letter_code
_entity_poly.pdbx_strand_id
1 'polypeptide(L)'
;MARTRSEDRLDRAMDVFWQRGYYDTSIEELMSRTGLHRAAVYGSFRSKRGLFEATLRRYQEKVVAAFVAPIARPDATLADIDQFFRGIHDAAAQSDKRWGCLMINTASEVSPHIRSVERIVSLYLANLRGFFHR
;
A
#
# COMPACT_ATOMS: atom_id res chain seq x y z
N MET A 1 -7.19 19.44 12.08
CA MET A 1 -7.42 18.35 13.06
C MET A 1 -8.12 17.12 12.49
N ALA A 2 -9.21 17.24 11.71
CA ALA A 2 -9.92 16.07 11.16
C ALA A 2 -9.10 15.22 10.16
N ARG A 3 -8.22 15.85 9.36
CA ARG A 3 -7.37 15.18 8.35
C ARG A 3 -6.39 14.16 8.97
N THR A 4 -5.68 14.56 10.01
CA THR A 4 -4.68 13.72 10.71
C THR A 4 -5.27 12.46 11.32
N ARG A 5 -6.48 12.54 11.89
CA ARG A 5 -7.19 11.37 12.47
C ARG A 5 -7.68 10.41 11.38
N SER A 6 -8.01 10.91 10.19
CA SER A 6 -8.39 10.07 9.06
C SER A 6 -7.17 9.35 8.45
N GLU A 7 -6.02 10.03 8.37
CA GLU A 7 -4.77 9.45 7.89
C GLU A 7 -4.27 8.33 8.80
N ASP A 8 -4.33 8.51 10.11
CA ASP A 8 -3.99 7.48 11.10
C ASP A 8 -4.91 6.23 11.00
N ARG A 9 -6.21 6.42 10.71
CA ARG A 9 -7.14 5.30 10.49
C ARG A 9 -6.89 4.55 9.20
N LEU A 10 -6.49 5.25 8.13
CA LEU A 10 -6.08 4.62 6.87
C LEU A 10 -4.77 3.85 7.01
N ASP A 11 -3.83 4.36 7.80
CA ASP A 11 -2.57 3.68 8.11
C ASP A 11 -2.85 2.38 8.89
N ARG A 12 -3.78 2.40 9.84
CA ARG A 12 -4.23 1.17 10.53
C ARG A 12 -4.97 0.21 9.60
N ALA A 13 -5.84 0.73 8.72
CA ALA A 13 -6.53 -0.11 7.74
C ALA A 13 -5.53 -0.78 6.78
N MET A 14 -4.47 -0.06 6.40
CA MET A 14 -3.35 -0.59 5.64
C MET A 14 -2.69 -1.75 6.37
N ASP A 15 -2.38 -1.62 7.65
CA ASP A 15 -1.80 -2.71 8.44
C ASP A 15 -2.72 -3.95 8.50
N VAL A 16 -4.03 -3.76 8.66
CA VAL A 16 -4.99 -4.88 8.66
C VAL A 16 -5.00 -5.59 7.31
N PHE A 17 -5.19 -4.85 6.22
CA PHE A 17 -5.22 -5.45 4.88
C PHE A 17 -3.90 -6.06 4.47
N TRP A 18 -2.77 -5.51 4.93
CA TRP A 18 -1.45 -6.05 4.64
C TRP A 18 -1.18 -7.34 5.39
N GLN A 19 -1.64 -7.44 6.64
CA GLN A 19 -1.53 -8.67 7.42
C GLN A 19 -2.47 -9.78 6.92
N ARG A 20 -3.70 -9.43 6.57
CA ARG A 20 -4.80 -10.39 6.40
C ARG A 20 -5.20 -10.61 4.94
N GLY A 21 -4.84 -9.71 4.03
CA GLY A 21 -5.36 -9.71 2.66
C GLY A 21 -6.79 -9.16 2.56
N TYR A 22 -7.22 -8.87 1.33
CA TYR A 22 -8.53 -8.25 1.08
C TYR A 22 -9.72 -9.17 1.38
N TYR A 23 -9.61 -10.45 1.00
CA TYR A 23 -10.73 -11.38 1.10
C TYR A 23 -10.99 -11.81 2.56
N ASP A 24 -9.93 -12.06 3.33
CA ASP A 24 -10.04 -12.54 4.72
C ASP A 24 -10.25 -11.43 5.76
N THR A 25 -10.34 -10.17 5.33
CA THR A 25 -10.62 -9.02 6.20
C THR A 25 -12.11 -8.66 6.14
N SER A 26 -12.80 -8.68 7.28
CA SER A 26 -14.20 -8.23 7.38
C SER A 26 -14.32 -6.72 7.68
N ILE A 27 -15.51 -6.14 7.46
CA ILE A 27 -15.78 -4.75 7.87
C ILE A 27 -15.75 -4.61 9.39
N GLU A 28 -16.25 -5.61 10.12
CA GLU A 28 -16.25 -5.68 11.57
C GLU A 28 -14.82 -5.66 12.12
N GLU A 29 -13.92 -6.47 11.55
CA GLU A 29 -12.51 -6.49 11.93
C GLU A 29 -11.85 -5.13 11.67
N LEU A 30 -12.07 -4.54 10.48
CA LEU A 30 -11.56 -3.20 10.16
C LEU A 30 -12.04 -2.16 11.17
N MET A 31 -13.33 -2.15 11.52
CA MET A 31 -13.86 -1.22 12.51
C MET A 31 -13.20 -1.41 13.88
N SER A 32 -13.07 -2.67 14.33
CA SER A 32 -12.47 -2.99 15.63
C SER A 32 -11.00 -2.57 15.74
N ARG A 33 -10.22 -2.75 14.68
CA ARG A 33 -8.77 -2.50 14.67
C ARG A 33 -8.38 -1.07 14.31
N THR A 34 -9.20 -0.38 13.53
CA THR A 34 -8.90 0.99 13.07
C THR A 34 -9.67 2.04 13.86
N GLY A 35 -10.70 1.64 14.60
CA GLY A 35 -11.68 2.54 15.20
C GLY A 35 -12.61 3.19 14.18
N LEU A 36 -12.57 2.78 12.88
CA LEU A 36 -13.57 3.17 11.88
C LEU A 36 -14.97 2.76 12.34
N HIS A 37 -15.96 3.60 12.07
CA HIS A 37 -17.37 3.24 12.25
C HIS A 37 -18.00 3.02 10.89
N ARG A 38 -19.06 2.21 10.85
CA ARG A 38 -19.70 1.76 9.61
C ARG A 38 -20.11 2.92 8.69
N ALA A 39 -20.63 4.01 9.25
CA ALA A 39 -21.00 5.21 8.48
C ALA A 39 -19.79 5.92 7.83
N ALA A 40 -18.60 5.89 8.44
CA ALA A 40 -17.38 6.43 7.80
C ALA A 40 -16.92 5.54 6.64
N VAL A 41 -16.98 4.21 6.82
CA VAL A 41 -16.62 3.26 5.76
C VAL A 41 -17.50 3.49 4.53
N TYR A 42 -18.81 3.47 4.70
CA TYR A 42 -19.74 3.60 3.57
C TYR A 42 -19.94 5.05 3.11
N GLY A 43 -19.78 6.04 3.99
CA GLY A 43 -19.91 7.45 3.64
C GLY A 43 -18.69 8.02 2.91
N SER A 44 -17.48 7.73 3.39
CA SER A 44 -16.25 8.27 2.81
C SER A 44 -15.65 7.37 1.73
N PHE A 45 -15.74 6.05 1.91
CA PHE A 45 -15.08 5.08 1.02
C PHE A 45 -16.07 4.25 0.19
N ARG A 46 -17.38 4.43 0.40
CA ARG A 46 -18.48 3.76 -0.33
C ARG A 46 -18.59 2.25 -0.15
N SER A 47 -17.50 1.54 0.15
CA SER A 47 -17.48 0.08 0.34
C SER A 47 -16.15 -0.40 0.96
N LYS A 48 -16.08 -1.68 1.37
CA LYS A 48 -14.80 -2.35 1.74
C LYS A 48 -13.76 -2.20 0.63
N ARG A 49 -14.19 -2.38 -0.64
CA ARG A 49 -13.34 -2.22 -1.82
C ARG A 49 -12.80 -0.79 -1.93
N GLY A 50 -13.65 0.22 -1.79
CA GLY A 50 -13.19 1.61 -1.88
C GLY A 50 -12.25 2.00 -0.74
N LEU A 51 -12.44 1.43 0.46
CA LEU A 51 -11.48 1.59 1.56
C LEU A 51 -10.15 0.92 1.24
N PHE A 52 -10.19 -0.31 0.70
CA PHE A 52 -8.98 -1.01 0.26
C PHE A 52 -8.22 -0.25 -0.84
N GLU A 53 -8.93 0.28 -1.84
CA GLU A 53 -8.32 1.11 -2.89
C GLU A 53 -7.67 2.38 -2.31
N ALA A 54 -8.28 3.00 -1.29
CA ALA A 54 -7.68 4.14 -0.59
C ALA A 54 -6.43 3.74 0.20
N THR A 55 -6.45 2.57 0.84
CA THR A 55 -5.28 1.95 1.49
C THR A 55 -4.15 1.69 0.50
N LEU A 56 -4.42 1.18 -0.71
CA LEU A 56 -3.38 0.94 -1.72
C LEU A 56 -2.72 2.24 -2.16
N ARG A 57 -3.50 3.31 -2.36
CA ARG A 57 -2.94 4.65 -2.66
C ARG A 57 -2.08 5.16 -1.50
N ARG A 58 -2.57 5.01 -0.27
CA ARG A 58 -1.83 5.39 0.94
C ARG A 58 -0.50 4.63 1.07
N TYR A 59 -0.50 3.34 0.74
CA TYR A 59 0.71 2.51 0.67
C TYR A 59 1.72 3.05 -0.35
N GLN A 60 1.25 3.48 -1.53
CA GLN A 60 2.12 4.10 -2.54
C GLN A 60 2.72 5.42 -2.05
N GLU A 61 1.90 6.30 -1.46
CA GLU A 61 2.32 7.63 -1.00
C GLU A 61 3.31 7.59 0.17
N LYS A 62 3.23 6.58 1.04
CA LYS A 62 4.13 6.45 2.20
C LYS A 62 5.26 5.48 1.96
N VAL A 63 4.91 4.21 1.73
CA VAL A 63 5.87 3.11 1.80
C VAL A 63 6.67 3.05 0.51
N VAL A 64 5.99 3.00 -0.63
CA VAL A 64 6.66 2.94 -1.93
C VAL A 64 7.47 4.21 -2.17
N ALA A 65 6.87 5.38 -1.94
CA ALA A 65 7.55 6.67 -2.13
C ALA A 65 8.87 6.76 -1.35
N ALA A 66 8.90 6.28 -0.10
CA ALA A 66 10.12 6.25 0.71
C ALA A 66 11.21 5.36 0.11
N PHE A 67 10.84 4.17 -0.40
CA PHE A 67 11.81 3.28 -1.04
C PHE A 67 12.33 3.84 -2.36
N VAL A 68 11.45 4.37 -3.23
CA VAL A 68 11.86 4.83 -4.56
C VAL A 68 12.54 6.20 -4.56
N ALA A 69 12.46 6.95 -3.46
CA ALA A 69 13.00 8.32 -3.39
C ALA A 69 14.46 8.46 -3.86
N PRO A 70 15.41 7.55 -3.51
CA PRO A 70 16.79 7.64 -3.99
C PRO A 70 16.90 7.52 -5.51
N ILE A 71 16.19 6.55 -6.11
CA ILE A 71 16.23 6.25 -7.56
C ILE A 71 15.29 7.13 -8.39
N ALA A 72 14.43 7.92 -7.75
CA ALA A 72 13.51 8.81 -8.44
C ALA A 72 14.17 10.12 -8.89
N ARG A 73 15.39 10.40 -8.41
CA ARG A 73 16.11 11.63 -8.72
C ARG A 73 16.66 11.62 -10.15
N PRO A 74 16.68 12.76 -10.85
CA PRO A 74 17.27 12.85 -12.20
C PRO A 74 18.75 12.51 -12.26
N ASP A 75 19.48 12.68 -11.14
CA ASP A 75 20.91 12.43 -10.99
C ASP A 75 21.22 11.12 -10.25
N ALA A 76 20.25 10.20 -10.16
CA ALA A 76 20.45 8.91 -9.50
C ALA A 76 21.56 8.10 -10.16
N THR A 77 22.36 7.45 -9.33
CA THR A 77 23.52 6.65 -9.70
C THR A 77 23.28 5.16 -9.47
N LEU A 78 24.22 4.32 -9.90
CA LEU A 78 24.20 2.89 -9.55
C LEU A 78 24.24 2.66 -8.03
N ALA A 79 24.85 3.57 -7.26
CA ALA A 79 24.87 3.48 -5.81
C ALA A 79 23.47 3.71 -5.20
N ASP A 80 22.64 4.58 -5.80
CA ASP A 80 21.26 4.79 -5.36
C ASP A 80 20.37 3.57 -5.67
N ILE A 81 20.65 2.87 -6.77
CA ILE A 81 20.01 1.59 -7.09
C ILE A 81 20.39 0.52 -6.05
N ASP A 82 21.67 0.42 -5.68
CA ASP A 82 22.12 -0.49 -4.62
C ASP A 82 21.44 -0.14 -3.28
N GLN A 83 21.37 1.16 -2.93
CA GLN A 83 20.67 1.62 -1.73
C GLN A 83 19.18 1.25 -1.73
N PHE A 84 18.50 1.37 -2.86
CA PHE A 84 17.11 0.95 -3.01
C PHE A 84 16.91 -0.54 -2.65
N PHE A 85 17.73 -1.43 -3.23
CA PHE A 85 17.64 -2.86 -2.96
C PHE A 85 18.03 -3.21 -1.52
N ARG A 86 19.04 -2.54 -0.94
CA ARG A 86 19.38 -2.69 0.48
C ARG A 86 18.24 -2.27 1.38
N GLY A 87 17.57 -1.15 1.09
CA GLY A 87 16.42 -0.70 1.85
C GLY A 87 15.29 -1.73 1.87
N ILE A 88 15.01 -2.37 0.73
CA ILE A 88 14.03 -3.46 0.65
C ILE A 88 14.47 -4.66 1.50
N HIS A 89 15.74 -5.06 1.39
CA HIS A 89 16.30 -6.15 2.17
C HIS A 89 16.18 -5.89 3.69
N ASP A 90 16.59 -4.71 4.13
CA ASP A 90 16.56 -4.31 5.53
C ASP A 90 15.13 -4.27 6.07
N ALA A 91 14.18 -3.72 5.30
CA ALA A 91 12.77 -3.71 5.69
C ALA A 91 12.18 -5.13 5.80
N ALA A 92 12.59 -6.04 4.91
CA ALA A 92 12.18 -7.44 4.97
C ALA A 92 12.83 -8.19 6.16
N ALA A 93 14.06 -7.83 6.54
CA ALA A 93 14.80 -8.47 7.63
C ALA A 93 14.40 -7.97 9.02
N GLN A 94 14.13 -6.67 9.15
CA GLN A 94 13.88 -6.00 10.43
C GLN A 94 12.40 -5.96 10.81
N SER A 95 11.48 -6.20 9.88
CA SER A 95 10.06 -6.14 10.20
C SER A 95 9.58 -7.44 10.84
N ASP A 96 8.93 -7.30 12.01
CA ASP A 96 8.04 -8.34 12.56
C ASP A 96 6.88 -8.65 11.58
N LYS A 97 6.65 -7.76 10.61
CA LYS A 97 5.66 -7.82 9.54
C LYS A 97 6.22 -8.55 8.31
N ARG A 98 6.44 -9.86 8.42
CA ARG A 98 6.86 -10.76 7.31
C ARG A 98 5.74 -10.99 6.27
N TRP A 99 5.06 -9.93 5.85
CA TRP A 99 3.90 -9.99 4.95
C TRP A 99 4.25 -9.65 3.50
N GLY A 100 5.53 -9.39 3.20
CA GLY A 100 5.97 -9.02 1.86
C GLY A 100 5.45 -7.65 1.41
N CYS A 101 5.39 -7.41 0.11
CA CYS A 101 4.88 -6.15 -0.45
C CYS A 101 3.36 -6.21 -0.61
N LEU A 102 2.62 -5.31 0.05
CA LEU A 102 1.15 -5.23 -0.06
C LEU A 102 0.69 -5.18 -1.53
N MET A 103 1.39 -4.40 -2.36
CA MET A 103 1.02 -4.23 -3.76
C MET A 103 1.25 -5.50 -4.59
N ILE A 104 2.31 -6.27 -4.32
CA ILE A 104 2.60 -7.53 -5.03
C ILE A 104 1.66 -8.65 -4.57
N ASN A 105 1.33 -8.72 -3.28
CA ASN A 105 0.30 -9.65 -2.80
C ASN A 105 -1.05 -9.34 -3.46
N THR A 106 -1.41 -8.06 -3.52
CA THR A 106 -2.62 -7.57 -4.19
C THR A 106 -2.62 -7.91 -5.69
N ALA A 107 -1.48 -7.80 -6.37
CA ALA A 107 -1.32 -8.18 -7.77
C ALA A 107 -1.61 -9.66 -8.02
N SER A 108 -1.25 -10.51 -7.05
CA SER A 108 -1.42 -11.96 -7.15
C SER A 108 -2.85 -12.39 -6.79
N GLU A 109 -3.42 -11.82 -5.73
CA GLU A 109 -4.68 -12.31 -5.15
C GLU A 109 -5.92 -11.55 -5.62
N VAL A 110 -5.87 -10.23 -5.74
CA VAL A 110 -7.07 -9.38 -5.88
C VAL A 110 -7.21 -8.82 -7.29
N SER A 111 -6.09 -8.41 -7.89
CA SER A 111 -6.03 -7.88 -9.25
C SER A 111 -6.74 -8.76 -10.29
N PRO A 112 -6.58 -10.10 -10.31
CA PRO A 112 -7.24 -10.94 -11.31
C PRO A 112 -8.78 -10.91 -11.25
N HIS A 113 -9.35 -10.47 -10.13
CA HIS A 113 -10.79 -10.55 -9.86
C HIS A 113 -11.47 -9.17 -9.75
N ILE A 114 -10.70 -8.08 -9.55
CA ILE A 114 -11.25 -6.73 -9.34
C ILE A 114 -10.57 -5.73 -10.27
N ARG A 115 -11.26 -5.37 -11.37
CA ARG A 115 -10.76 -4.44 -12.42
C ARG A 115 -10.23 -3.11 -11.89
N SER A 116 -10.88 -2.52 -10.89
CA SER A 116 -10.42 -1.24 -10.32
C SER A 116 -9.08 -1.38 -9.59
N VAL A 117 -8.83 -2.53 -8.97
CA VAL A 117 -7.58 -2.86 -8.29
C VAL A 117 -6.51 -3.25 -9.31
N GLU A 118 -6.86 -4.01 -10.35
CA GLU A 118 -5.97 -4.32 -11.47
C GLU A 118 -5.34 -3.06 -12.05
N ARG A 119 -6.15 -2.04 -12.33
CA ARG A 119 -5.65 -0.76 -12.84
C ARG A 119 -4.65 -0.08 -11.89
N ILE A 120 -4.89 -0.15 -10.58
CA ILE A 120 -3.96 0.43 -9.57
C ILE A 120 -2.63 -0.34 -9.60
N VAL A 121 -2.68 -1.66 -9.64
CA VAL A 121 -1.49 -2.54 -9.71
C VAL A 121 -0.72 -2.30 -11.00
N SER A 122 -1.40 -2.25 -12.14
CA SER A 122 -0.78 -2.03 -13.45
C SER A 122 -0.07 -0.68 -13.53
N LEU A 123 -0.69 0.38 -12.99
CA LEU A 123 -0.06 1.71 -12.88
C LEU A 123 1.15 1.70 -11.95
N TYR A 124 1.04 1.03 -10.80
CA TYR A 124 2.16 0.87 -9.88
C TYR A 124 3.37 0.19 -10.54
N LEU A 125 3.15 -0.94 -11.23
CA LEU A 125 4.22 -1.69 -11.89
C LEU A 125 4.83 -0.93 -13.08
N ALA A 126 4.00 -0.18 -13.82
CA ALA A 126 4.50 0.71 -14.88
C ALA A 126 5.38 1.83 -14.32
N ASN A 127 4.94 2.50 -13.24
CA ASN A 127 5.72 3.56 -12.60
C ASN A 127 7.03 3.03 -12.01
N LEU A 128 6.99 1.86 -11.35
CA LEU A 128 8.17 1.24 -10.78
C LEU A 128 9.22 0.92 -11.85
N ARG A 129 8.79 0.28 -12.95
CA ARG A 129 9.66 0.03 -14.13
C ARG A 129 10.23 1.32 -14.70
N GLY A 130 9.41 2.37 -14.75
CA GLY A 130 9.83 3.68 -15.23
C GLY A 130 11.00 4.29 -14.46
N PHE A 131 11.29 3.91 -13.21
CA PHE A 131 12.49 4.39 -12.51
C PHE A 131 13.80 3.77 -13.01
N PHE A 132 13.75 2.58 -13.61
CA PHE A 132 14.95 1.83 -14.03
C PHE A 132 15.25 1.92 -15.54
N HIS A 133 14.39 2.59 -16.31
CA HIS A 133 14.55 2.78 -17.76
C HIS A 133 14.90 4.21 -18.15
N ARG A 134 15.35 5.03 -17.19
CA ARG A 134 15.71 6.44 -17.41
C ARG A 134 17.18 6.55 -17.76
#